data_AF-A0A2E8GW71-F1
#
_entry.id   AF-A0A2E8GW71-F1
#
_cell.length_a   1.000
_cell.length_b   1.000
_cell.length_c   1.000
_cell.angle_alpha   90.00
_cell.angle_beta   90.00
_cell.angle_gamma   90.00
#
_symmetry.space_group_name_H-M   'P 1'
#
loop_
_entity.id
_entity.type
_entity.pdbx_description
1 polymer ?
#
loop_
_entity_poly.entity_id
_entity_poly.type
_entity_poly.pdbx_seq_one_letter_code
_entity_poly.pdbx_strand_id
1 'polypeptide(L)'
;MRRSIFTNILVFSQSILLSQFSFNGDSQLKYGESENGYIYSENLINTNLRFGNFTTWIQFEFSDPPELGRSFSGLRKIRLEYQRGPIELMLGDIYNIWGRGLLLNQFDNQGIDIDNGLTGLNFQFNNDRYNFNLIYGKANIWKLDRLDLRIPSYEVHHNVFASDLEVFVENYTIGASFLQTREKHPALVKIPNPPFFKEETLGLVHQMKGLRFEYPNDRFDIYGEYVDKTVYHEYDDLLGGQVDSLINKGNGFFSNVNLYFWDWSFSIDYKRYNFIQLSPDNRGDFSKNYGGVTDFQMPPISMREHSSTLLGGINHQVDFNDEIGYQIEVFCPIKDWFTLLVNYSQASRLNIWEGALGEWAPKSSAGVFPLTNPAANPFQEIYAEIEGYGFDGNFHYQVGAGFTKDVPSLWINSKTDSMHELKYQLIKAVTVPTAFDVSLSNGWSMEMKLEYQQLTNGNWVYFKQNSEVVADSLYSSEFEDDKEKQYNSIVSIGIGKSPTWALSLIIDAVSVDEIGNLGESETNPLERLMGNVMDIDRKCISLELAYNITPTHRLSLMYGTQRGGLVCSNGICRIIPPFDDGFKVNLTSIF
;
A
#
# COMPACT_ATOMS: atom_id res chain seq x y z
N MET A 1 -61.80 -24.97 14.05
CA MET A 1 -60.68 -24.89 15.03
C MET A 1 -59.35 -25.44 14.51
N ARG A 2 -59.28 -26.62 13.86
CA ARG A 2 -58.00 -27.22 13.38
C ARG A 2 -57.23 -26.42 12.31
N ARG A 3 -57.91 -25.69 11.40
CA ARG A 3 -57.22 -24.87 10.37
C ARG A 3 -56.49 -23.65 10.95
N SER A 4 -57.05 -22.98 11.97
CA SER A 4 -56.45 -21.79 12.58
C SER A 4 -55.20 -22.10 13.41
N ILE A 5 -55.12 -23.27 14.04
CA ILE A 5 -53.94 -23.70 14.79
C ILE A 5 -52.76 -23.98 13.84
N PHE A 6 -53.02 -24.59 12.68
CA PHE A 6 -51.98 -24.85 11.68
C PHE A 6 -51.44 -23.54 11.07
N THR A 7 -52.32 -22.59 10.73
CA THR A 7 -51.89 -21.28 10.21
C THR A 7 -51.09 -20.49 11.24
N ASN A 8 -51.49 -20.52 12.52
CA ASN A 8 -50.77 -19.83 13.59
C ASN A 8 -49.41 -20.48 13.89
N ILE A 9 -49.30 -21.81 13.86
CA ILE A 9 -48.00 -22.51 14.01
C ILE A 9 -47.07 -22.19 12.83
N LEU A 10 -47.61 -22.13 11.60
CA LEU A 10 -46.82 -21.79 10.42
C LEU A 10 -46.29 -20.35 10.48
N VAL A 11 -47.16 -19.39 10.85
CA VAL A 11 -46.77 -17.98 11.02
C VAL A 11 -45.78 -17.79 12.17
N PHE A 12 -45.95 -18.53 13.29
CA PHE A 12 -45.02 -18.49 14.44
C PHE A 12 -43.67 -19.15 14.11
N SER A 13 -43.66 -20.25 13.34
CA SER A 13 -42.43 -20.88 12.87
C SER A 13 -41.67 -20.02 11.86
N GLN A 14 -42.38 -19.30 10.98
CA GLN A 14 -41.78 -18.34 10.05
C GLN A 14 -41.18 -17.13 10.78
N SER A 15 -41.82 -16.63 11.83
CA SER A 15 -41.28 -15.52 12.63
C SER A 15 -40.05 -15.92 13.48
N ILE A 16 -39.99 -17.16 13.97
CA ILE A 16 -38.78 -17.69 14.65
C ILE A 16 -37.63 -17.91 13.66
N LEU A 17 -37.90 -18.49 12.48
CA LEU A 17 -36.87 -18.73 11.44
C LEU A 17 -36.31 -17.41 10.87
N LEU A 18 -37.17 -16.41 10.64
CA LEU A 18 -36.75 -15.09 10.16
C LEU A 18 -36.01 -14.28 11.24
N SER A 19 -36.28 -14.51 12.54
CA SER A 19 -35.54 -13.83 13.63
C SER A 19 -34.09 -14.29 13.80
N GLN A 20 -33.70 -15.41 13.17
CA GLN A 20 -32.33 -15.95 13.20
C GLN A 20 -31.53 -15.67 11.93
N PHE A 21 -32.16 -15.00 10.95
CA PHE A 21 -31.57 -14.67 9.67
C PHE A 21 -31.32 -13.17 9.58
N SER A 22 -30.07 -12.77 9.39
CA SER A 22 -29.74 -11.37 9.06
C SER A 22 -29.05 -11.31 7.71
N PHE A 23 -29.46 -10.34 6.90
CA PHE A 23 -28.88 -10.02 5.61
C PHE A 23 -28.38 -8.60 5.68
N ASN A 24 -27.15 -8.37 5.23
CA ASN A 24 -26.66 -7.05 4.89
C ASN A 24 -25.76 -7.15 3.66
N GLY A 25 -25.54 -6.04 2.98
CA GLY A 25 -24.61 -5.98 1.89
C GLY A 25 -24.36 -4.56 1.43
N ASP A 26 -23.49 -4.46 0.45
CA ASP A 26 -23.18 -3.22 -0.24
C ASP A 26 -22.96 -3.50 -1.72
N SER A 27 -23.10 -2.45 -2.52
CA SER A 27 -22.69 -2.48 -3.91
C SER A 27 -22.00 -1.19 -4.29
N GLN A 28 -20.95 -1.32 -5.10
CA GLN A 28 -20.24 -0.22 -5.70
C GLN A 28 -20.26 -0.36 -7.21
N LEU A 29 -20.74 0.68 -7.90
CA LEU A 29 -20.60 0.84 -9.34
C LEU A 29 -19.64 2.00 -9.57
N LYS A 30 -18.56 1.76 -10.32
CA LYS A 30 -17.68 2.80 -10.83
C LYS A 30 -17.69 2.77 -12.35
N TYR A 31 -17.76 3.95 -12.96
CA TYR A 31 -17.58 4.14 -14.39
C TYR A 31 -16.68 5.35 -14.60
N GLY A 32 -15.73 5.25 -15.51
CA GLY A 32 -14.87 6.35 -15.89
C GLY A 32 -14.62 6.33 -17.38
N GLU A 33 -14.70 7.50 -18.02
CA GLU A 33 -14.35 7.69 -19.42
C GLU A 33 -13.55 8.97 -19.55
N SER A 34 -12.37 8.86 -20.17
CA SER A 34 -11.39 9.93 -20.35
C SER A 34 -10.94 9.96 -21.81
N GLU A 35 -10.66 11.16 -22.33
CA GLU A 35 -10.24 11.36 -23.72
C GLU A 35 -8.90 10.69 -24.05
N ASN A 36 -8.03 10.50 -23.06
CA ASN A 36 -6.76 9.79 -23.25
C ASN A 36 -6.92 8.26 -23.44
N GLY A 37 -8.16 7.76 -23.53
CA GLY A 37 -8.47 6.34 -23.71
C GLY A 37 -8.55 5.53 -22.42
N TYR A 38 -8.38 6.17 -21.25
CA TYR A 38 -8.51 5.52 -19.95
C TYR A 38 -10.00 5.37 -19.57
N ILE A 39 -10.59 4.25 -19.99
CA ILE A 39 -11.99 3.89 -19.75
C ILE A 39 -12.06 2.71 -18.79
N TYR A 40 -12.98 2.73 -17.83
CA TYR A 40 -13.27 1.61 -16.95
C TYR A 40 -14.75 1.54 -16.54
N SER A 41 -15.19 0.32 -16.23
CA SER A 41 -16.52 0.02 -15.70
C SER A 41 -16.37 -1.14 -14.72
N GLU A 42 -16.56 -0.87 -13.43
CA GLU A 42 -16.44 -1.82 -12.32
C GLU A 42 -17.74 -1.90 -11.55
N ASN A 43 -18.20 -3.11 -11.25
CA ASN A 43 -19.36 -3.32 -10.40
C ASN A 43 -19.05 -4.41 -9.38
N LEU A 44 -19.06 -4.05 -8.11
CA LEU A 44 -18.87 -4.97 -6.99
C LEU A 44 -20.17 -5.06 -6.19
N ILE A 45 -20.57 -6.28 -5.84
CA ILE A 45 -21.73 -6.54 -4.99
C ILE A 45 -21.29 -7.49 -3.88
N ASN A 46 -21.30 -6.98 -2.66
CA ASN A 46 -20.99 -7.72 -1.45
C ASN A 46 -22.28 -8.10 -0.71
N THR A 47 -22.31 -9.30 -0.14
CA THR A 47 -23.44 -9.78 0.64
C THR A 47 -22.94 -10.60 1.81
N ASN A 48 -23.48 -10.34 3.00
CA ASN A 48 -23.29 -11.15 4.19
C ASN A 48 -24.63 -11.70 4.67
N LEU A 49 -24.68 -13.02 4.84
CA LEU A 49 -25.83 -13.75 5.36
C LEU A 49 -25.44 -14.35 6.70
N ARG A 50 -26.21 -14.10 7.76
CA ARG A 50 -26.02 -14.78 9.05
C ARG A 50 -27.22 -15.64 9.35
N PHE A 51 -26.99 -16.88 9.73
CA PHE A 51 -28.00 -17.81 10.20
C PHE A 51 -27.52 -18.58 11.42
N GLY A 52 -27.97 -18.18 12.61
CA GLY A 52 -27.51 -18.75 13.88
C GLY A 52 -26.00 -18.61 14.07
N ASN A 53 -25.29 -19.73 14.05
CA ASN A 53 -23.83 -19.81 14.19
C ASN A 53 -23.07 -19.77 12.86
N PHE A 54 -23.78 -19.63 11.74
CA PHE A 54 -23.18 -19.56 10.42
C PHE A 54 -23.22 -18.15 9.87
N THR A 55 -22.13 -17.75 9.21
CA THR A 55 -22.06 -16.52 8.42
C THR A 55 -21.56 -16.88 7.03
N THR A 56 -22.15 -16.31 5.98
CA THR A 56 -21.72 -16.50 4.61
C THR A 56 -21.43 -15.15 3.99
N TRP A 57 -20.23 -14.95 3.47
CA TRP A 57 -19.85 -13.80 2.66
C TRP A 57 -19.78 -14.20 1.19
N ILE A 58 -20.39 -13.41 0.32
CA ILE A 58 -20.42 -13.61 -1.13
C ILE A 58 -20.09 -12.27 -1.80
N GLN A 59 -19.21 -12.29 -2.78
CA GLN A 59 -18.89 -11.13 -3.60
C GLN A 59 -19.02 -11.48 -5.09
N PHE A 60 -19.84 -10.71 -5.81
CA PHE A 60 -19.88 -10.72 -7.27
C PHE A 60 -19.13 -9.51 -7.82
N GLU A 61 -18.44 -9.72 -8.93
CA GLU A 61 -17.77 -8.67 -9.67
C GLU A 61 -18.16 -8.73 -11.14
N PHE A 62 -18.44 -7.56 -11.73
CA PHE A 62 -18.67 -7.35 -13.15
C PHE A 62 -17.88 -6.12 -13.60
N SER A 63 -16.61 -6.36 -13.94
CA SER A 63 -15.65 -5.33 -14.33
C SER A 63 -15.07 -5.64 -15.70
N ASP A 64 -15.31 -4.76 -16.68
CA ASP A 64 -14.79 -4.93 -18.04
C ASP A 64 -14.63 -3.58 -18.78
N PRO A 65 -13.41 -3.03 -18.87
CA PRO A 65 -12.26 -3.32 -18.00
C PRO A 65 -12.39 -2.62 -16.62
N PRO A 66 -11.75 -3.16 -15.57
CA PRO A 66 -11.63 -2.47 -14.27
C PRO A 66 -10.72 -1.24 -14.35
N GLU A 67 -10.80 -0.34 -13.37
CA GLU A 67 -9.90 0.81 -13.19
C GLU A 67 -8.44 0.30 -13.19
N LEU A 68 -8.17 -0.70 -12.35
CA LEU A 68 -6.91 -1.42 -12.29
C LEU A 68 -7.17 -2.93 -12.26
N GLY A 69 -6.33 -3.71 -12.95
CA GLY A 69 -6.42 -5.17 -12.94
C GLY A 69 -7.00 -5.78 -14.22
N ARG A 70 -7.44 -7.03 -14.12
CA ARG A 70 -7.96 -7.82 -15.23
C ARG A 70 -9.47 -7.85 -15.23
N SER A 71 -10.09 -7.81 -16.42
CA SER A 71 -11.54 -7.98 -16.54
C SER A 71 -12.04 -9.26 -15.88
N PHE A 72 -13.12 -9.15 -15.13
CA PHE A 72 -13.74 -10.26 -14.41
C PHE A 72 -15.27 -10.13 -14.42
N SER A 73 -15.97 -11.26 -14.54
CA SER A 73 -17.43 -11.29 -14.56
C SER A 73 -17.94 -12.58 -13.91
N GLY A 74 -18.48 -12.47 -12.71
CA GLY A 74 -19.05 -13.61 -11.98
C GLY A 74 -18.88 -13.55 -10.47
N LEU A 75 -18.86 -14.73 -9.84
CA LEU A 75 -18.62 -14.91 -8.41
C LEU A 75 -17.11 -14.75 -8.16
N ARG A 76 -16.71 -13.63 -7.55
CA ARG A 76 -15.31 -13.38 -7.21
C ARG A 76 -14.91 -14.06 -5.91
N LYS A 77 -15.73 -13.93 -4.87
CA LYS A 77 -15.42 -14.47 -3.53
C LYS A 77 -16.59 -15.15 -2.88
N ILE A 78 -16.29 -16.19 -2.11
CA ILE A 78 -17.23 -16.90 -1.27
C ILE A 78 -16.53 -17.41 -0.01
N ARG A 79 -17.13 -17.16 1.15
CA ARG A 79 -16.70 -17.74 2.42
C ARG A 79 -17.90 -18.18 3.22
N LEU A 80 -17.83 -19.38 3.78
CA LEU A 80 -18.73 -19.88 4.81
C LEU A 80 -17.96 -19.98 6.12
N GLU A 81 -18.50 -19.35 7.15
CA GLU A 81 -17.96 -19.33 8.50
C GLU A 81 -18.94 -20.04 9.45
N TYR A 82 -18.40 -20.83 10.36
CA TYR A 82 -19.13 -21.38 11.51
C TYR A 82 -18.41 -20.98 12.79
N GLN A 83 -19.13 -20.38 13.72
CA GLN A 83 -18.58 -19.94 14.99
C GLN A 83 -19.44 -20.43 16.16
N ARG A 84 -18.83 -21.16 17.11
CA ARG A 84 -19.51 -21.59 18.33
C ARG A 84 -18.54 -21.72 19.49
N GLY A 85 -18.70 -20.85 20.50
CA GLY A 85 -17.82 -20.84 21.66
C GLY A 85 -16.38 -20.53 21.23
N PRO A 86 -15.38 -21.32 21.63
CA PRO A 86 -13.98 -21.05 21.31
C PRO A 86 -13.56 -21.47 19.89
N ILE A 87 -14.46 -22.08 19.10
CA ILE A 87 -14.13 -22.64 17.79
C ILE A 87 -14.71 -21.79 16.68
N GLU A 88 -13.88 -21.51 15.69
CA GLU A 88 -14.25 -20.93 14.41
C GLU A 88 -13.71 -21.77 13.26
N LEU A 89 -14.54 -21.99 12.24
CA LEU A 89 -14.21 -22.71 11.02
C LEU A 89 -14.59 -21.84 9.84
N MET A 90 -13.66 -21.56 8.94
CA MET A 90 -13.93 -20.90 7.67
C MET A 90 -13.62 -21.83 6.51
N LEU A 91 -14.46 -21.82 5.48
CA LEU A 91 -14.27 -22.51 4.21
C LEU A 91 -14.53 -21.52 3.06
N GLY A 92 -13.55 -21.34 2.18
CA GLY A 92 -13.61 -20.36 1.09
C GLY A 92 -12.48 -19.34 1.17
N ASP A 93 -12.74 -18.07 0.86
CA ASP A 93 -11.74 -17.00 0.79
C ASP A 93 -11.35 -16.45 2.17
N ILE A 94 -10.08 -16.66 2.54
CA ILE A 94 -9.49 -16.43 3.85
C ILE A 94 -8.53 -15.24 3.76
N TYR A 95 -8.70 -14.32 4.71
CA TYR A 95 -7.86 -13.14 4.92
C TYR A 95 -7.51 -13.08 6.40
N ASN A 96 -6.24 -13.34 6.73
CA ASN A 96 -5.74 -13.34 8.10
C ASN A 96 -4.45 -12.54 8.19
N ILE A 97 -4.23 -11.93 9.36
CA ILE A 97 -2.97 -11.33 9.78
C ILE A 97 -2.52 -12.03 11.06
N TRP A 98 -1.22 -12.33 11.15
CA TRP A 98 -0.60 -12.86 12.36
C TRP A 98 0.44 -11.88 12.89
N GLY A 99 0.43 -11.64 14.21
CA GLY A 99 1.27 -10.62 14.82
C GLY A 99 1.04 -9.26 14.16
N ARG A 100 2.11 -8.63 13.68
CA ARG A 100 2.05 -7.39 12.89
C ARG A 100 2.33 -7.60 11.41
N GLY A 101 2.27 -8.85 10.94
CA GLY A 101 2.31 -9.16 9.51
C GLY A 101 3.68 -9.54 8.94
N LEU A 102 4.71 -9.71 9.78
CA LEU A 102 6.06 -10.06 9.29
C LEU A 102 6.10 -11.43 8.58
N LEU A 103 5.28 -12.37 9.05
CA LEU A 103 5.15 -13.71 8.45
C LEU A 103 3.90 -13.87 7.58
N LEU A 104 2.74 -13.35 8.02
CA LEU A 104 1.45 -13.45 7.33
C LEU A 104 0.62 -12.18 7.51
N ASN A 105 0.29 -11.51 6.42
CA ASN A 105 -0.63 -10.38 6.34
C ASN A 105 -1.37 -10.41 5.00
N GLN A 106 -2.63 -10.84 5.05
CA GLN A 106 -3.48 -10.98 3.87
C GLN A 106 -4.56 -9.91 3.84
N PHE A 107 -4.73 -9.28 2.68
CA PHE A 107 -5.75 -8.28 2.42
C PHE A 107 -6.17 -8.28 0.94
N ASP A 108 -7.30 -7.64 0.68
CA ASP A 108 -7.76 -7.30 -0.66
C ASP A 108 -7.92 -5.79 -0.74
N ASN A 109 -7.13 -5.16 -1.60
CA ASN A 109 -7.20 -3.72 -1.86
C ASN A 109 -7.41 -3.48 -3.35
N GLN A 110 -8.66 -3.18 -3.71
CA GLN A 110 -9.07 -2.85 -5.07
C GLN A 110 -8.42 -1.55 -5.58
N GLY A 111 -8.15 -0.59 -4.70
CA GLY A 111 -7.59 0.71 -5.10
C GLY A 111 -6.18 0.62 -5.69
N ILE A 112 -5.47 -0.47 -5.42
CA ILE A 112 -4.18 -0.79 -6.03
C ILE A 112 -4.16 -2.18 -6.68
N ASP A 113 -5.33 -2.81 -6.85
CA ASP A 113 -5.55 -4.16 -7.39
C ASP A 113 -4.54 -5.20 -6.85
N ILE A 114 -4.58 -5.35 -5.52
CA ILE A 114 -3.82 -6.37 -4.79
C ILE A 114 -4.78 -7.27 -4.03
N ASP A 115 -4.66 -8.58 -4.26
CA ASP A 115 -5.34 -9.61 -3.49
C ASP A 115 -4.36 -10.76 -3.23
N ASN A 116 -3.95 -10.92 -1.98
CA ASN A 116 -3.08 -12.02 -1.53
C ASN A 116 -3.83 -13.01 -0.60
N GLY A 117 -5.16 -13.06 -0.73
CA GLY A 117 -6.01 -14.00 -0.01
C GLY A 117 -5.76 -15.47 -0.39
N LEU A 118 -6.29 -16.38 0.44
CA LEU A 118 -6.24 -17.82 0.21
C LEU A 118 -7.65 -18.39 0.07
N THR A 119 -7.90 -19.25 -0.90
CA THR A 119 -9.11 -20.07 -0.92
C THR A 119 -8.82 -21.43 -0.30
N GLY A 120 -9.49 -21.77 0.80
CA GLY A 120 -9.20 -23.01 1.53
C GLY A 120 -10.00 -23.18 2.83
N LEU A 121 -9.33 -23.78 3.83
CA LEU A 121 -9.84 -24.00 5.17
C LEU A 121 -9.03 -23.18 6.17
N ASN A 122 -9.74 -22.50 7.09
CA ASN A 122 -9.17 -21.88 8.27
C ASN A 122 -9.87 -22.47 9.51
N PHE A 123 -9.09 -22.98 10.46
CA PHE A 123 -9.58 -23.37 11.78
C PHE A 123 -8.94 -22.48 12.83
N GLN A 124 -9.77 -21.85 13.65
CA GLN A 124 -9.32 -21.07 14.79
C GLN A 124 -9.89 -21.64 16.08
N PHE A 125 -9.04 -21.68 17.10
CA PHE A 125 -9.42 -21.98 18.48
C PHE A 125 -8.92 -20.85 19.36
N ASN A 126 -9.83 -20.12 20.00
CA ASN A 126 -9.50 -19.00 20.86
C ASN A 126 -10.19 -19.11 22.22
N ASN A 127 -9.43 -18.94 23.29
CA ASN A 127 -9.92 -18.82 24.66
C ASN A 127 -9.01 -17.90 25.48
N ASP A 128 -9.31 -17.76 26.77
CA ASP A 128 -8.57 -16.86 27.69
C ASP A 128 -7.06 -17.15 27.83
N ARG A 129 -6.56 -18.29 27.32
CA ARG A 129 -5.16 -18.71 27.48
C ARG A 129 -4.44 -19.00 26.16
N TYR A 130 -5.17 -19.40 25.13
CA TYR A 130 -4.62 -19.87 23.87
C TYR A 130 -5.39 -19.30 22.70
N ASN A 131 -4.66 -18.83 21.71
CA ASN A 131 -5.17 -18.55 20.38
C ASN A 131 -4.39 -19.42 19.39
N PHE A 132 -5.08 -20.31 18.67
CA PHE A 132 -4.48 -21.21 17.69
C PHE A 132 -5.19 -21.03 16.35
N ASN A 133 -4.41 -20.94 15.28
CA ASN A 133 -4.92 -20.79 13.93
C ASN A 133 -4.22 -21.79 13.00
N LEU A 134 -4.99 -22.46 12.15
CA LEU A 134 -4.49 -23.40 11.14
C LEU A 134 -5.13 -23.07 9.79
N ILE A 135 -4.29 -22.77 8.80
CA ILE A 135 -4.70 -22.42 7.44
C ILE A 135 -4.16 -23.48 6.47
N TYR A 136 -5.03 -23.95 5.58
CA TYR A 136 -4.64 -24.79 4.45
C TYR A 136 -5.44 -24.39 3.21
N GLY A 137 -4.76 -24.02 2.14
CA GLY A 137 -5.44 -23.50 0.96
C GLY A 137 -4.52 -23.23 -0.23
N LYS A 138 -5.11 -22.61 -1.25
CA LYS A 138 -4.40 -22.18 -2.46
C LYS A 138 -4.56 -20.68 -2.64
N ALA A 139 -3.54 -20.03 -3.21
CA ALA A 139 -3.66 -18.66 -3.68
C ALA A 139 -3.17 -18.57 -5.12
N ASN A 140 -3.85 -17.73 -5.89
CA ASN A 140 -3.45 -17.33 -7.23
C ASN A 140 -3.33 -15.81 -7.20
N ILE A 141 -2.11 -15.29 -7.36
CA ILE A 141 -1.81 -13.89 -7.10
C ILE A 141 -1.24 -13.27 -8.36
N TRP A 142 -1.86 -12.18 -8.81
CA TRP A 142 -1.46 -11.45 -10.00
C TRP A 142 -0.35 -10.43 -9.67
N LYS A 143 0.65 -10.32 -10.54
CA LYS A 143 1.79 -9.41 -10.43
C LYS A 143 1.93 -8.56 -11.69
N LEU A 144 2.19 -7.28 -11.49
CA LEU A 144 2.51 -6.33 -12.54
C LEU A 144 3.93 -6.58 -13.08
N ASP A 145 4.12 -6.26 -14.35
CA ASP A 145 5.42 -6.09 -14.98
C ASP A 145 5.73 -4.58 -15.15
N ARG A 146 6.94 -4.25 -15.59
CA ARG A 146 7.40 -2.88 -15.82
C ARG A 146 6.72 -2.19 -17.02
N LEU A 147 6.07 -2.94 -17.91
CA LEU A 147 5.55 -2.43 -19.18
C LEU A 147 4.10 -1.95 -19.11
N ASP A 148 3.27 -2.59 -18.28
CA ASP A 148 1.87 -2.24 -18.11
C ASP A 148 1.59 -1.93 -16.64
N LEU A 149 1.24 -0.68 -16.35
CA LEU A 149 0.95 -0.18 -15.00
C LEU A 149 -0.49 -0.52 -14.55
N ARG A 150 -1.34 -0.91 -15.50
CA ARG A 150 -2.77 -1.16 -15.29
C ARG A 150 -3.12 -2.64 -15.24
N ILE A 151 -2.56 -3.47 -16.11
CA ILE A 151 -2.96 -4.88 -16.23
C ILE A 151 -1.80 -5.79 -15.78
N PRO A 152 -1.99 -6.62 -14.73
CA PRO A 152 -0.94 -7.52 -14.27
C PRO A 152 -0.62 -8.60 -15.30
N SER A 153 0.67 -8.92 -15.44
CA SER A 153 1.20 -9.79 -16.48
C SER A 153 1.45 -11.22 -16.00
N TYR A 154 1.82 -11.41 -14.73
CA TYR A 154 2.22 -12.72 -14.18
C TYR A 154 1.22 -13.23 -13.15
N GLU A 155 0.89 -14.52 -13.19
CA GLU A 155 0.12 -15.22 -12.15
C GLU A 155 1.06 -16.13 -11.36
N VAL A 156 1.00 -16.03 -10.03
CA VAL A 156 1.80 -16.84 -9.12
C VAL A 156 0.87 -17.79 -8.38
N HIS A 157 1.14 -19.08 -8.45
CA HIS A 157 0.32 -20.10 -7.79
C HIS A 157 0.98 -20.62 -6.53
N HIS A 158 0.23 -20.67 -5.44
CA HIS A 158 0.68 -21.16 -4.15
C HIS A 158 -0.20 -22.29 -3.62
N ASN A 159 0.42 -23.28 -2.98
CA ASN A 159 -0.26 -24.17 -2.04
C ASN A 159 0.31 -23.91 -0.64
N VAL A 160 -0.54 -23.46 0.28
CA VAL A 160 -0.13 -22.97 1.59
C VAL A 160 -0.62 -23.92 2.68
N PHE A 161 0.28 -24.19 3.62
CA PHE A 161 -0.03 -24.77 4.92
C PHE A 161 0.62 -23.89 5.98
N ALA A 162 -0.18 -23.39 6.92
CA ALA A 162 0.30 -22.50 7.94
C ALA A 162 -0.37 -22.80 9.29
N SER A 163 0.39 -22.65 10.37
CA SER A 163 -0.12 -22.79 11.74
C SER A 163 0.47 -21.71 12.63
N ASP A 164 -0.34 -21.20 13.56
CA ASP A 164 0.03 -20.16 14.50
C ASP A 164 -0.54 -20.49 15.89
N LEU A 165 0.26 -20.22 16.92
CA LEU A 165 -0.12 -20.44 18.33
C LEU A 165 0.36 -19.26 19.16
N GLU A 166 -0.57 -18.65 19.91
CA GLU A 166 -0.30 -17.69 20.97
C GLU A 166 -0.70 -18.26 22.32
N VAL A 167 0.09 -17.91 23.33
CA VAL A 167 -0.19 -18.22 24.72
C VAL A 167 -0.25 -16.91 25.50
N PHE A 168 -1.36 -16.69 26.20
CA PHE A 168 -1.58 -15.57 27.09
C PHE A 168 -1.21 -15.97 28.52
N VAL A 169 -0.22 -15.30 29.11
CA VAL A 169 0.27 -15.55 30.47
C VAL A 169 0.30 -14.22 31.21
N GLU A 170 -0.67 -13.97 32.09
CA GLU A 170 -0.82 -12.67 32.77
C GLU A 170 -0.86 -11.52 31.74
N ASN A 171 0.14 -10.65 31.73
CA ASN A 171 0.27 -9.53 30.80
C ASN A 171 1.28 -9.82 29.67
N TYR A 172 1.59 -11.08 29.41
CA TYR A 172 2.52 -11.49 28.35
C TYR A 172 1.78 -12.28 27.28
N THR A 173 2.05 -11.96 26.02
CA THR A 173 1.68 -12.78 24.87
C THR A 173 2.94 -13.33 24.24
N ILE A 174 3.02 -14.66 24.08
CA ILE A 174 4.10 -15.32 23.37
C ILE A 174 3.49 -16.07 22.19
N GLY A 175 3.94 -15.78 20.98
CA GLY A 175 3.46 -16.40 19.76
C GLY A 175 4.55 -17.16 19.02
N ALA A 176 4.17 -18.27 18.39
CA ALA A 176 5.01 -19.04 17.47
C ALA A 176 4.21 -19.39 16.22
N SER A 177 4.80 -19.16 15.06
CA SER A 177 4.16 -19.36 13.76
C SER A 177 5.01 -20.22 12.85
N PHE A 178 4.37 -20.98 11.99
CA PHE A 178 5.00 -21.72 10.89
C PHE A 178 4.16 -21.55 9.64
N LEU A 179 4.81 -21.26 8.51
CA LEU A 179 4.16 -21.24 7.21
C LEU A 179 5.05 -21.94 6.20
N GLN A 180 4.46 -22.82 5.42
CA GLN A 180 5.06 -23.37 4.23
C GLN A 180 4.19 -23.09 3.03
N THR A 181 4.80 -22.55 1.97
CA THR A 181 4.13 -22.39 0.68
C THR A 181 4.95 -23.03 -0.43
N ARG A 182 4.26 -23.77 -1.30
CA ARG A 182 4.81 -24.27 -2.57
C ARG A 182 4.39 -23.32 -3.67
N GLU A 183 5.34 -22.53 -4.16
CA GLU A 183 5.17 -21.55 -5.21
C GLU A 183 5.52 -22.15 -6.57
N LYS A 184 4.71 -21.82 -7.57
CA LYS A 184 5.04 -21.96 -9.00
C LYS A 184 5.34 -20.57 -9.55
N HIS A 185 6.62 -20.25 -9.63
CA HIS A 185 7.12 -18.93 -10.00
C HIS A 185 7.32 -18.83 -11.52
N PRO A 186 6.69 -17.87 -12.22
CA PRO A 186 6.97 -17.62 -13.63
C PRO A 186 8.37 -16.99 -13.76
N ALA A 187 9.27 -17.63 -14.51
CA ALA A 187 10.65 -17.19 -14.66
C ALA A 187 11.05 -17.06 -16.13
N LEU A 188 11.84 -16.02 -16.44
CA LEU A 188 12.50 -15.89 -17.73
C LEU A 188 13.91 -16.51 -17.64
N VAL A 189 14.06 -17.72 -18.17
CA VAL A 189 15.33 -18.44 -18.14
C VAL A 189 16.10 -18.16 -19.42
N LYS A 190 17.36 -17.72 -19.28
CA LYS A 190 18.27 -17.53 -20.42
C LYS A 190 18.87 -18.88 -20.80
N ILE A 191 18.48 -19.41 -21.96
CA ILE A 191 19.11 -20.60 -22.53
C ILE A 191 20.38 -20.14 -23.24
N PRO A 192 21.57 -20.64 -22.89
CA PRO A 192 22.82 -20.11 -23.40
C PRO A 192 23.13 -20.50 -24.84
N ASN A 193 22.60 -21.61 -25.37
CA ASN A 193 22.91 -22.11 -26.72
C ASN A 193 21.71 -22.81 -27.40
N PRO A 194 21.08 -22.21 -28.43
CA PRO A 194 21.25 -20.82 -28.87
C PRO A 194 20.77 -19.83 -27.78
N PRO A 195 21.29 -18.59 -27.73
CA PRO A 195 20.88 -17.59 -26.76
C PRO A 195 19.44 -17.14 -27.03
N PHE A 196 18.48 -17.66 -26.26
CA PHE A 196 17.12 -17.14 -26.22
C PHE A 196 16.57 -17.19 -24.79
N PHE A 197 15.62 -16.30 -24.49
CA PHE A 197 14.86 -16.36 -23.24
C PHE A 197 13.66 -17.27 -23.44
N LYS A 198 13.44 -18.18 -22.49
CA LYS A 198 12.28 -19.05 -22.45
C LYS A 198 11.53 -18.78 -21.15
N GLU A 199 10.22 -18.57 -21.28
CA GLU A 199 9.31 -18.59 -20.14
C GLU A 199 9.23 -20.02 -19.60
N GLU A 200 9.56 -20.16 -18.32
CA GLU A 200 9.50 -21.41 -17.57
C GLU A 200 8.76 -21.17 -16.26
N THR A 201 8.42 -22.27 -15.57
CA THR A 201 7.86 -22.21 -14.22
C THR A 201 8.81 -22.90 -13.25
N LEU A 202 9.32 -22.15 -12.26
CA LEU A 202 10.18 -22.66 -11.20
C LEU A 202 9.35 -23.11 -10.00
N GLY A 203 9.59 -24.32 -9.51
CA GLY A 203 9.01 -24.82 -8.27
C GLY A 203 9.84 -24.38 -7.07
N LEU A 204 9.25 -23.63 -6.15
CA LEU A 204 9.91 -23.15 -4.93
C LEU A 204 9.12 -23.57 -3.70
N VAL A 205 9.80 -23.94 -2.63
CA VAL A 205 9.20 -24.25 -1.33
C VAL A 205 9.75 -23.26 -0.32
N HIS A 206 8.91 -22.33 0.11
CA HIS A 206 9.25 -21.37 1.15
C HIS A 206 8.79 -21.94 2.48
N GLN A 207 9.70 -21.99 3.45
CA GLN A 207 9.43 -22.33 4.84
C GLN A 207 9.78 -21.15 5.73
N MET A 208 8.84 -20.72 6.55
CA MET A 208 8.98 -19.59 7.45
C MET A 208 8.63 -20.01 8.87
N LYS A 209 9.43 -19.54 9.84
CA LYS A 209 9.24 -19.79 11.27
C LYS A 209 9.28 -18.46 11.99
N GLY A 210 8.20 -18.13 12.68
CA GLY A 210 8.03 -16.88 13.42
C GLY A 210 8.05 -17.11 14.92
N LEU A 211 8.65 -16.17 15.66
CA LEU A 211 8.49 -16.03 17.10
C LEU A 211 8.11 -14.58 17.39
N ARG A 212 7.14 -14.37 18.27
CA ARG A 212 6.74 -13.04 18.72
C ARG A 212 6.52 -12.97 20.22
N PHE A 213 6.70 -11.77 20.74
CA PHE A 213 6.51 -11.42 22.14
C PHE A 213 5.82 -10.07 22.22
N GLU A 214 4.84 -9.98 23.11
CA GLU A 214 4.15 -8.74 23.45
C GLU A 214 4.01 -8.61 24.95
N TYR A 215 4.22 -7.40 25.45
CA TYR A 215 3.97 -7.01 26.83
C TYR A 215 3.19 -5.69 26.85
N PRO A 216 1.86 -5.73 26.93
CA PRO A 216 1.05 -4.54 27.18
C PRO A 216 1.12 -4.09 28.65
N ASN A 217 1.27 -2.78 28.87
CA ASN A 217 1.18 -2.14 30.18
C ASN A 217 0.67 -0.70 30.03
N ASP A 218 0.02 -0.17 31.07
CA ASP A 218 -0.56 1.19 31.08
C ASP A 218 0.46 2.33 30.85
N ARG A 219 1.76 2.09 31.09
CA ARG A 219 2.82 3.10 30.91
C ARG A 219 3.67 2.91 29.68
N PHE A 220 3.72 1.70 29.17
CA PHE A 220 4.49 1.34 27.97
C PHE A 220 4.00 0.00 27.44
N ASP A 221 4.12 -0.21 26.14
CA ASP A 221 3.98 -1.53 25.55
C ASP A 221 5.18 -1.84 24.65
N ILE A 222 5.53 -3.11 24.61
CA ILE A 222 6.65 -3.60 23.81
C ILE A 222 6.14 -4.79 23.00
N TYR A 223 6.42 -4.74 21.70
CA TYR A 223 6.20 -5.80 20.74
C TYR A 223 7.51 -6.13 20.02
N GLY A 224 7.77 -7.41 19.79
CA GLY A 224 8.87 -7.88 18.97
C GLY A 224 8.49 -9.14 18.20
N GLU A 225 8.88 -9.21 16.94
CA GLU A 225 8.63 -10.34 16.04
C GLU A 225 9.88 -10.64 15.21
N TYR A 226 10.24 -11.93 15.14
CA TYR A 226 11.35 -12.43 14.36
C TYR A 226 10.88 -13.57 13.46
N VAL A 227 11.29 -13.52 12.19
CA VAL A 227 10.98 -14.56 11.20
C VAL A 227 12.27 -15.06 10.56
N ASP A 228 12.51 -16.37 10.61
CA ASP A 228 13.51 -17.05 9.80
C ASP A 228 12.84 -17.67 8.58
N LYS A 229 13.47 -17.54 7.42
CA LYS A 229 12.98 -18.03 6.14
C LYS A 229 14.03 -18.87 5.43
N THR A 230 13.60 -20.03 4.95
CA THR A 230 14.40 -20.89 4.08
C THR A 230 13.59 -21.20 2.82
N VAL A 231 14.22 -21.10 1.65
CA VAL A 231 13.62 -21.44 0.36
C VAL A 231 14.37 -22.63 -0.23
N TYR A 232 13.63 -23.64 -0.67
CA TYR A 232 14.15 -24.81 -1.37
C TYR A 232 13.66 -24.81 -2.80
N HIS A 233 14.49 -25.28 -3.72
CA HIS A 233 14.11 -25.40 -5.12
C HIS A 233 13.69 -26.84 -5.44
N GLU A 234 12.53 -27.02 -6.07
CA GLU A 234 12.05 -28.31 -6.58
C GLU A 234 12.37 -28.38 -8.09
N TYR A 235 13.51 -28.97 -8.47
CA TYR A 235 13.92 -29.13 -9.87
C TYR A 235 13.67 -30.54 -10.43
N ASP A 236 13.34 -30.58 -11.72
CA ASP A 236 13.55 -31.72 -12.61
C ASP A 236 14.91 -31.55 -13.31
N ASP A 237 15.64 -32.64 -13.57
CA ASP A 237 17.10 -32.67 -13.88
C ASP A 237 17.58 -31.80 -15.07
N LEU A 238 16.68 -31.22 -15.87
CA LEU A 238 16.97 -30.43 -17.07
C LEU A 238 17.51 -29.01 -16.81
N LEU A 239 17.28 -28.44 -15.61
CA LEU A 239 17.72 -27.08 -15.23
C LEU A 239 18.93 -27.07 -14.28
N GLY A 240 19.45 -28.26 -13.95
CA GLY A 240 20.59 -28.44 -13.05
C GLY A 240 21.85 -27.76 -13.59
N GLY A 241 22.21 -26.60 -13.00
CA GLY A 241 23.40 -25.83 -13.35
C GLY A 241 23.16 -24.45 -13.95
N GLN A 242 21.89 -24.05 -14.19
CA GLN A 242 21.55 -22.69 -14.65
C GLN A 242 20.85 -21.82 -13.60
N VAL A 243 20.48 -22.39 -12.45
CA VAL A 243 19.89 -21.67 -11.32
C VAL A 243 20.82 -21.77 -10.12
N ASP A 244 21.09 -20.63 -9.49
CA ASP A 244 22.02 -20.48 -8.38
C ASP A 244 21.46 -21.06 -7.07
N SER A 245 22.23 -21.95 -6.44
CA SER A 245 22.04 -22.58 -5.13
C SER A 245 20.69 -23.30 -4.87
N LEU A 246 20.76 -24.53 -4.35
CA LEU A 246 19.57 -25.32 -3.98
C LEU A 246 18.72 -24.69 -2.84
N ILE A 247 19.30 -23.77 -2.06
CA ILE A 247 18.69 -23.24 -0.83
C ILE A 247 19.08 -21.76 -0.62
N ASN A 248 18.09 -20.88 -0.47
CA ASN A 248 18.26 -19.51 -0.01
C ASN A 248 17.77 -19.37 1.46
N LYS A 249 18.42 -18.52 2.26
CA LYS A 249 18.06 -18.26 3.66
C LYS A 249 18.09 -16.77 3.96
N GLY A 250 17.11 -16.33 4.72
CA GLY A 250 17.01 -14.95 5.16
C GLY A 250 16.18 -14.81 6.43
N ASN A 251 16.13 -13.60 6.98
CA ASN A 251 15.36 -13.31 8.18
C ASN A 251 14.80 -11.89 8.18
N GLY A 252 13.77 -11.70 8.99
CA GLY A 252 13.21 -10.39 9.30
C GLY A 252 13.07 -10.21 10.80
N PHE A 253 13.24 -8.98 11.27
CA PHE A 253 12.93 -8.57 12.63
C PHE A 253 12.14 -7.27 12.60
N PHE A 254 11.08 -7.21 13.39
CA PHE A 254 10.32 -5.99 13.65
C PHE A 254 10.10 -5.83 15.15
N SER A 255 10.18 -4.61 15.66
CA SER A 255 9.79 -4.28 17.02
C SER A 255 9.11 -2.92 17.10
N ASN A 256 8.12 -2.81 17.98
CA ASN A 256 7.44 -1.57 18.31
C ASN A 256 7.52 -1.36 19.83
N VAL A 257 7.80 -0.14 20.26
CA VAL A 257 7.78 0.27 21.66
C VAL A 257 6.96 1.55 21.74
N ASN A 258 5.86 1.54 22.49
CA ASN A 258 5.15 2.77 22.82
C ASN A 258 5.34 3.12 24.29
N LEU A 259 5.46 4.41 24.58
CA LEU A 259 5.63 4.98 25.91
C LEU A 259 4.54 6.02 26.15
N TYR A 260 3.85 5.90 27.29
CA TYR A 260 2.74 6.76 27.67
C TYR A 260 3.13 7.58 28.91
N PHE A 261 3.38 8.88 28.69
CA PHE A 261 3.75 9.82 29.74
C PHE A 261 2.72 10.96 29.82
N TRP A 262 1.86 10.90 30.83
CA TRP A 262 0.74 11.86 30.99
C TRP A 262 -0.14 11.79 29.74
N ASP A 263 -0.30 12.89 29.01
CA ASP A 263 -1.05 12.94 27.76
C ASP A 263 -0.17 12.71 26.51
N TRP A 264 1.13 12.40 26.69
CA TRP A 264 2.08 12.23 25.61
C TRP A 264 2.21 10.76 25.26
N SER A 265 2.17 10.46 23.97
CA SER A 265 2.45 9.16 23.40
C SER A 265 3.72 9.25 22.56
N PHE A 266 4.68 8.35 22.81
CA PHE A 266 5.86 8.17 21.99
C PHE A 266 5.83 6.77 21.41
N SER A 267 5.91 6.62 20.09
CA SER A 267 6.01 5.34 19.40
C SER A 267 7.37 5.23 18.72
N ILE A 268 8.03 4.09 18.90
CA ILE A 268 9.31 3.78 18.25
C ILE A 268 9.16 2.44 17.54
N ASP A 269 9.26 2.48 16.21
CA ASP A 269 9.32 1.29 15.38
C ASP A 269 10.75 1.05 14.92
N TYR A 270 11.15 -0.21 14.88
CA TYR A 270 12.41 -0.65 14.31
C TYR A 270 12.19 -1.87 13.43
N LYS A 271 12.77 -1.86 12.23
CA LYS A 271 12.72 -2.96 11.28
C LYS A 271 14.11 -3.30 10.77
N ARG A 272 14.33 -4.59 10.51
CA ARG A 272 15.50 -5.13 9.82
C ARG A 272 15.10 -6.36 9.02
N TYR A 273 14.96 -6.20 7.71
CA TYR A 273 14.57 -7.23 6.76
C TYR A 273 15.75 -7.61 5.88
N ASN A 274 16.10 -8.89 5.88
CA ASN A 274 17.20 -9.46 5.10
C ASN A 274 16.79 -10.85 4.61
N PHE A 275 15.74 -10.88 3.79
CA PHE A 275 15.20 -12.11 3.22
C PHE A 275 15.99 -12.56 1.99
N ILE A 276 16.40 -11.62 1.13
CA ILE A 276 17.30 -11.84 0.00
C ILE A 276 17.99 -10.52 -0.36
N GLN A 277 19.24 -10.58 -0.81
CA GLN A 277 20.00 -9.41 -1.24
C GLN A 277 20.08 -9.39 -2.77
N LEU A 278 19.32 -8.49 -3.39
CA LEU A 278 19.26 -8.35 -4.85
C LEU A 278 20.13 -7.18 -5.30
N SER A 279 20.80 -7.29 -6.45
CA SER A 279 21.56 -6.16 -6.97
C SER A 279 20.65 -4.96 -7.30
N PRO A 280 21.18 -3.72 -7.26
CA PRO A 280 20.41 -2.51 -7.64
C PRO A 280 19.65 -2.63 -8.97
N ASP A 281 20.25 -3.26 -9.98
CA ASP A 281 19.62 -3.41 -11.31
C ASP A 281 18.50 -4.45 -11.33
N ASN A 282 18.65 -5.52 -10.54
CA ASN A 282 17.73 -6.66 -10.61
C ASN A 282 16.52 -6.47 -9.70
N ARG A 283 16.64 -5.83 -8.53
CA ARG A 283 15.62 -5.86 -7.45
C ARG A 283 14.18 -5.52 -7.83
N GLY A 284 13.95 -4.75 -8.89
CA GLY A 284 12.61 -4.37 -9.36
C GLY A 284 12.05 -5.23 -10.50
N ASP A 285 12.62 -6.40 -10.78
CA ASP A 285 12.17 -7.34 -11.82
C ASP A 285 11.68 -8.64 -11.18
N PHE A 286 10.36 -8.80 -11.07
CA PHE A 286 9.75 -9.97 -10.44
C PHE A 286 10.11 -11.27 -11.17
N SER A 287 10.15 -11.26 -12.51
CA SER A 287 10.38 -12.45 -13.33
C SER A 287 11.79 -13.03 -13.23
N LYS A 288 12.76 -12.20 -12.81
CA LYS A 288 14.16 -12.58 -12.64
C LYS A 288 14.51 -12.94 -11.20
N ASN A 289 13.77 -12.43 -10.23
CA ASN A 289 14.08 -12.62 -8.82
C ASN A 289 13.06 -13.53 -8.14
N TYR A 290 13.57 -14.60 -7.56
CA TYR A 290 12.79 -15.57 -6.81
C TYR A 290 13.42 -15.85 -5.45
N GLY A 291 12.63 -16.38 -4.52
CA GLY A 291 13.10 -16.76 -3.19
C GLY A 291 13.18 -15.62 -2.16
N GLY A 292 12.83 -14.39 -2.54
CA GLY A 292 12.61 -13.27 -1.62
C GLY A 292 11.33 -13.43 -0.79
N VAL A 293 10.82 -12.34 -0.21
CA VAL A 293 9.53 -12.30 0.51
C VAL A 293 8.41 -12.92 -0.32
N THR A 294 7.53 -13.68 0.34
CA THR A 294 6.35 -14.24 -0.34
C THR A 294 5.24 -13.21 -0.36
N ASP A 295 4.25 -13.39 -1.23
CA ASP A 295 3.08 -12.51 -1.32
C ASP A 295 2.23 -12.41 -0.05
N PHE A 296 2.40 -13.35 0.88
CA PHE A 296 1.72 -13.32 2.17
C PHE A 296 2.49 -12.55 3.24
N GLN A 297 3.76 -12.22 3.00
CA GLN A 297 4.55 -11.39 3.90
C GLN A 297 4.36 -9.94 3.47
N MET A 298 3.57 -9.19 4.24
CA MET A 298 3.48 -7.74 4.13
C MET A 298 3.88 -7.13 5.48
N PRO A 299 5.20 -7.08 5.75
CA PRO A 299 5.75 -6.61 7.01
C PRO A 299 5.42 -5.15 7.32
N PRO A 300 5.53 -4.72 8.58
CA PRO A 300 5.43 -3.31 8.94
C PRO A 300 6.43 -2.42 8.19
N ILE A 301 5.99 -1.24 7.79
CA ILE A 301 6.77 -0.32 6.96
C ILE A 301 7.65 0.64 7.76
N SER A 302 7.41 0.86 9.06
CA SER A 302 8.18 1.82 9.89
C SER A 302 8.38 3.18 9.21
N MET A 303 7.33 3.70 8.59
CA MET A 303 7.20 5.08 8.12
C MET A 303 5.72 5.47 8.11
N ARG A 304 5.45 6.78 8.08
CA ARG A 304 4.09 7.31 8.02
C ARG A 304 3.58 7.31 6.58
N GLU A 305 2.41 6.71 6.36
CA GLU A 305 1.64 6.94 5.13
C GLU A 305 0.83 8.23 5.29
N HIS A 306 0.97 9.16 4.33
CA HIS A 306 0.33 10.46 4.38
C HIS A 306 -0.99 10.46 3.61
N SER A 307 -1.99 11.18 4.13
CA SER A 307 -3.25 11.46 3.43
C SER A 307 -3.14 12.65 2.45
N SER A 308 -2.06 13.43 2.54
CA SER A 308 -1.74 14.51 1.59
C SER A 308 -1.39 13.92 0.23
N THR A 309 -1.94 14.52 -0.83
CA THR A 309 -1.72 14.06 -2.21
C THR A 309 -0.26 14.26 -2.62
N LEU A 310 0.34 15.41 -2.30
CA LEU A 310 1.72 15.72 -2.67
C LEU A 310 2.76 14.95 -1.82
N LEU A 311 2.50 14.70 -0.54
CA LEU A 311 3.36 13.83 0.29
C LEU A 311 3.23 12.36 -0.11
N GLY A 312 2.00 11.88 -0.33
CA GLY A 312 1.72 10.51 -0.77
C GLY A 312 2.34 10.19 -2.13
N GLY A 313 2.38 11.17 -3.05
CA GLY A 313 2.95 11.00 -4.39
C GLY A 313 4.47 10.75 -4.44
N ILE A 314 5.20 11.05 -3.35
CA ILE A 314 6.65 10.82 -3.22
C ILE A 314 6.99 9.85 -2.09
N ASN A 315 6.02 9.04 -1.66
CA ASN A 315 6.22 8.11 -0.56
C ASN A 315 7.31 7.08 -0.89
N HIS A 316 8.08 6.70 0.13
CA HIS A 316 9.16 5.73 -0.04
C HIS A 316 8.61 4.33 -0.28
N GLN A 317 9.16 3.66 -1.30
CA GLN A 317 8.82 2.28 -1.63
C GLN A 317 9.70 1.34 -0.83
N VAL A 318 9.13 0.70 0.19
CA VAL A 318 9.86 -0.19 1.10
C VAL A 318 10.41 -1.41 0.35
N ASP A 319 11.71 -1.66 0.51
CA ASP A 319 12.31 -2.92 0.05
C ASP A 319 12.12 -4.00 1.12
N PHE A 320 10.99 -4.73 1.05
CA PHE A 320 10.70 -5.79 2.02
C PHE A 320 11.74 -6.92 2.04
N ASN A 321 12.63 -7.02 1.04
CA ASN A 321 13.68 -8.04 1.01
C ASN A 321 14.96 -7.64 1.73
N ASP A 322 15.35 -6.36 1.67
CA ASP A 322 16.67 -5.85 2.08
C ASP A 322 16.55 -4.40 2.58
N GLU A 323 16.00 -4.21 3.78
CA GLU A 323 15.86 -2.88 4.37
C GLU A 323 15.99 -2.88 5.91
N ILE A 324 16.68 -1.87 6.42
CA ILE A 324 16.81 -1.57 7.85
C ILE A 324 16.32 -0.14 8.07
N GLY A 325 15.52 0.07 9.12
CA GLY A 325 14.89 1.36 9.35
C GLY A 325 14.29 1.52 10.73
N TYR A 326 13.97 2.76 11.07
CA TYR A 326 13.21 3.08 12.26
C TYR A 326 12.30 4.29 12.03
N GLN A 327 11.21 4.34 12.79
CA GLN A 327 10.30 5.48 12.88
C GLN A 327 10.16 5.87 14.35
N ILE A 328 10.15 7.17 14.61
CA ILE A 328 9.85 7.75 15.90
C ILE A 328 8.67 8.69 15.70
N GLU A 329 7.58 8.43 16.40
CA GLU A 329 6.39 9.29 16.39
C GLU A 329 6.11 9.81 17.80
N VAL A 330 5.79 11.10 17.88
CA VAL A 330 5.38 11.79 19.10
C VAL A 330 4.00 12.36 18.84
N PHE A 331 3.05 12.01 19.69
CA PHE A 331 1.69 12.54 19.66
C PHE A 331 1.34 13.12 21.03
N CYS A 332 0.85 14.35 21.07
CA CYS A 332 0.40 14.96 22.32
C CYS A 332 -0.68 16.02 22.12
N PRO A 333 -1.72 16.06 22.97
CA PRO A 333 -2.62 17.21 23.08
C PRO A 333 -1.88 18.32 23.83
N ILE A 334 -1.50 19.39 23.13
CA ILE A 334 -0.82 20.53 23.76
C ILE A 334 -1.82 21.37 24.55
N LYS A 335 -3.05 21.48 24.02
CA LYS A 335 -4.21 22.14 24.64
C LYS A 335 -5.48 21.41 24.24
N ASP A 336 -6.58 21.69 24.94
CA ASP A 336 -7.92 21.13 24.63
C ASP A 336 -8.41 21.47 23.21
N TRP A 337 -7.84 22.49 22.58
CA TRP A 337 -8.21 22.94 21.24
C TRP A 337 -7.22 22.51 20.15
N PHE A 338 -6.07 21.89 20.48
CA PHE A 338 -5.15 21.35 19.48
C PHE A 338 -4.18 20.26 19.96
N THR A 339 -3.88 19.35 19.04
CA THR A 339 -2.89 18.29 19.15
C THR A 339 -1.68 18.58 18.28
N LEU A 340 -0.54 18.00 18.65
CA LEU A 340 0.71 18.02 17.90
C LEU A 340 1.13 16.58 17.62
N LEU A 341 1.44 16.31 16.35
CA LEU A 341 2.08 15.10 15.88
C LEU A 341 3.44 15.45 15.28
N VAL A 342 4.49 14.71 15.64
CA VAL A 342 5.82 14.79 15.01
C VAL A 342 6.28 13.38 14.69
N ASN A 343 6.64 13.15 13.44
CA ASN A 343 7.13 11.87 12.94
C ASN A 343 8.53 12.06 12.33
N TYR A 344 9.44 11.13 12.63
CA TYR A 344 10.74 11.04 12.00
C TYR A 344 10.99 9.59 11.57
N SER A 345 11.28 9.39 10.29
CA SER A 345 11.53 8.06 9.72
C SER A 345 12.86 8.05 8.98
N GLN A 346 13.65 6.98 9.14
CA GLN A 346 14.88 6.77 8.38
C GLN A 346 15.04 5.30 8.04
N ALA A 347 15.40 5.01 6.79
CA ALA A 347 15.67 3.66 6.31
C ALA A 347 16.84 3.63 5.31
N SER A 348 17.37 2.45 5.07
CA SER A 348 18.32 2.16 3.99
C SER A 348 18.33 0.67 3.71
N ARG A 349 18.92 0.27 2.61
CA ARG A 349 19.33 -1.12 2.41
C ARG A 349 20.39 -1.54 3.41
N LEU A 350 20.56 -2.85 3.62
CA LEU A 350 21.57 -3.34 4.55
C LEU A 350 22.97 -3.12 4.00
N ASN A 351 23.19 -3.16 2.68
CA ASN A 351 24.54 -3.08 2.13
C ASN A 351 24.79 -1.81 1.32
N ILE A 352 26.04 -1.35 1.35
CA ILE A 352 26.59 -0.44 0.34
C ILE A 352 26.97 -1.28 -0.88
N TRP A 353 26.38 -0.96 -2.02
CA TRP A 353 26.60 -1.63 -3.29
C TRP A 353 27.64 -0.91 -4.13
N GLU A 354 28.67 -1.62 -4.57
CA GLU A 354 29.71 -1.11 -5.47
C GLU A 354 29.64 -1.90 -6.78
N GLY A 355 29.61 -1.20 -7.91
CA GLY A 355 29.37 -1.81 -9.22
C GLY A 355 28.68 -0.90 -10.22
N ALA A 356 28.40 -1.47 -11.40
CA ALA A 356 27.60 -0.89 -12.46
C ALA A 356 27.19 -1.99 -13.48
N LEU A 357 26.12 -1.76 -14.25
CA LEU A 357 25.76 -2.55 -15.43
C LEU A 357 25.67 -4.07 -15.18
N GLY A 358 24.98 -4.47 -14.12
CA GLY A 358 24.78 -5.86 -13.73
C GLY A 358 25.92 -6.48 -12.92
N GLU A 359 27.08 -5.83 -12.83
CA GLU A 359 28.20 -6.27 -12.01
C GLU A 359 28.21 -5.53 -10.67
N TRP A 360 27.57 -6.12 -9.66
CA TRP A 360 27.40 -5.51 -8.34
C TRP A 360 27.94 -6.39 -7.22
N ALA A 361 28.62 -5.78 -6.25
CA ALA A 361 29.11 -6.45 -5.05
C ALA A 361 28.72 -5.67 -3.79
N PRO A 362 28.17 -6.34 -2.76
CA PRO A 362 28.01 -5.73 -1.44
C PRO A 362 29.40 -5.57 -0.78
N LYS A 363 29.71 -4.38 -0.26
CA LYS A 363 31.03 -4.09 0.33
C LYS A 363 31.02 -3.94 1.85
N SER A 364 30.02 -3.24 2.38
CA SER A 364 29.84 -3.04 3.81
C SER A 364 28.37 -3.16 4.16
N SER A 365 28.10 -3.64 5.37
CA SER A 365 26.75 -3.86 5.87
C SER A 365 26.42 -2.93 7.03
N ALA A 366 25.16 -2.51 7.11
CA ALA A 366 24.58 -1.82 8.23
C ALA A 366 24.69 -2.68 9.50
N GLY A 367 25.01 -2.03 10.62
CA GLY A 367 24.93 -2.66 11.92
C GLY A 367 23.48 -2.66 12.41
N VAL A 368 23.21 -1.83 13.43
CA VAL A 368 21.87 -1.65 13.99
C VAL A 368 21.13 -0.48 13.37
N PHE A 369 21.84 0.55 12.88
CA PHE A 369 21.23 1.75 12.31
C PHE A 369 21.34 1.77 10.78
N PRO A 370 20.38 2.43 10.09
CA PRO A 370 20.43 2.63 8.65
C PRO A 370 21.64 3.43 8.21
N LEU A 371 22.11 3.15 7.00
CA LEU A 371 23.20 3.85 6.34
C LEU A 371 22.70 5.16 5.73
N THR A 372 23.58 6.13 5.59
CA THR A 372 23.30 7.42 4.92
C THR A 372 24.02 7.57 3.58
N ASN A 373 24.81 6.56 3.20
CA ASN A 373 25.52 6.55 1.92
C ASN A 373 24.50 6.35 0.78
N PRO A 374 24.49 7.18 -0.28
CA PRO A 374 23.57 7.02 -1.42
C PRO A 374 23.60 5.63 -2.07
N ALA A 375 24.75 4.94 -2.04
CA ALA A 375 24.89 3.58 -2.57
C ALA A 375 24.24 2.48 -1.70
N ALA A 376 23.53 2.86 -0.64
CA ALA A 376 22.64 2.00 0.14
C ALA A 376 21.17 2.42 0.05
N ASN A 377 20.79 3.28 -0.91
CA ASN A 377 19.42 3.77 -1.11
C ASN A 377 18.77 4.33 0.18
N PRO A 378 19.36 5.34 0.84
CA PRO A 378 18.84 5.88 2.08
C PRO A 378 17.57 6.71 1.87
N PHE A 379 16.64 6.56 2.80
CA PHE A 379 15.41 7.33 2.95
C PHE A 379 15.41 8.06 4.30
N GLN A 380 14.94 9.30 4.31
CA GLN A 380 14.73 10.11 5.51
C GLN A 380 13.49 11.00 5.35
N GLU A 381 12.66 11.05 6.37
CA GLU A 381 11.53 11.96 6.45
C GLU A 381 11.40 12.55 7.86
N ILE A 382 11.06 13.84 7.92
CA ILE A 382 10.51 14.47 9.12
C ILE A 382 9.19 15.14 8.75
N TYR A 383 8.17 14.88 9.56
CA TYR A 383 6.85 15.46 9.40
C TYR A 383 6.34 15.98 10.74
N ALA A 384 5.73 17.15 10.74
CA ALA A 384 5.05 17.70 11.91
C ALA A 384 3.68 18.21 11.51
N GLU A 385 2.70 18.02 12.37
CA GLU A 385 1.31 18.39 12.15
C GLU A 385 0.67 18.93 13.42
N ILE A 386 -0.12 19.98 13.27
CA ILE A 386 -1.05 20.44 14.29
C ILE A 386 -2.48 20.27 13.77
N GLU A 387 -3.34 19.71 14.61
CA GLU A 387 -4.75 19.50 14.30
C GLU A 387 -5.60 19.95 15.49
N GLY A 388 -6.74 20.59 15.23
CA GLY A 388 -7.57 21.08 16.30
C GLY A 388 -8.90 21.69 15.86
N TYR A 389 -9.63 22.19 16.85
CA TYR A 389 -10.93 22.83 16.66
C TYR A 389 -10.98 24.22 17.31
N GLY A 390 -11.45 25.20 16.54
CA GLY A 390 -11.74 26.57 16.99
C GLY A 390 -13.24 26.91 16.92
N PHE A 391 -13.60 28.11 17.38
CA PHE A 391 -14.96 28.69 17.30
C PHE A 391 -16.07 27.74 17.83
N ASP A 392 -15.95 27.30 19.08
CA ASP A 392 -16.88 26.37 19.74
C ASP A 392 -17.07 25.04 19.00
N GLY A 393 -16.02 24.56 18.33
CA GLY A 393 -16.02 23.28 17.60
C GLY A 393 -16.49 23.37 16.14
N ASN A 394 -16.84 24.57 15.66
CA ASN A 394 -17.37 24.76 14.30
C ASN A 394 -16.28 24.91 13.23
N PHE A 395 -15.02 25.08 13.63
CA PHE A 395 -13.90 25.23 12.72
C PHE A 395 -12.85 24.18 13.02
N HIS A 396 -12.64 23.26 12.09
CA HIS A 396 -11.55 22.31 12.13
C HIS A 396 -10.38 22.86 11.32
N TYR A 397 -9.16 22.65 11.80
CA TYR A 397 -7.95 22.97 11.05
C TYR A 397 -6.91 21.87 11.23
N GLN A 398 -6.16 21.62 10.16
CA GLN A 398 -5.03 20.71 10.12
C GLN A 398 -3.92 21.39 9.32
N VAL A 399 -2.75 21.59 9.93
CA VAL A 399 -1.61 22.26 9.30
C VAL A 399 -0.37 21.40 9.52
N GLY A 400 0.21 20.92 8.43
CA GLY A 400 1.41 20.08 8.44
C GLY A 400 2.59 20.71 7.72
N ALA A 401 3.78 20.19 8.00
CA ALA A 401 5.00 20.46 7.26
C ALA A 401 5.87 19.19 7.24
N GLY A 402 6.29 18.78 6.05
CA GLY A 402 7.12 17.61 5.80
C GLY A 402 8.38 17.95 5.04
N PHE A 403 9.48 17.29 5.39
CA PHE A 403 10.70 17.23 4.58
C PHE A 403 11.04 15.78 4.31
N THR A 404 11.12 15.43 3.02
CA THR A 404 11.41 14.07 2.55
C THR A 404 12.69 14.09 1.73
N LYS A 405 13.56 13.10 1.93
CA LYS A 405 14.74 12.84 1.11
C LYS A 405 14.84 11.34 0.86
N ASP A 406 14.79 10.95 -0.39
CA ASP A 406 14.89 9.55 -0.81
C ASP A 406 15.92 9.37 -1.93
N VAL A 407 16.57 8.21 -1.93
CA VAL A 407 17.47 7.74 -2.98
C VAL A 407 16.88 6.44 -3.55
N PRO A 408 15.84 6.56 -4.40
CA PRO A 408 15.08 5.39 -4.82
C PRO A 408 15.88 4.46 -5.75
N SER A 409 16.86 4.97 -6.51
CA SER A 409 17.63 4.18 -7.49
C SER A 409 19.13 4.46 -7.45
N LEU A 410 19.94 3.43 -7.69
CA LEU A 410 21.40 3.49 -7.82
C LEU A 410 21.81 2.85 -9.14
N TRP A 411 22.57 3.56 -9.97
CA TRP A 411 23.00 3.05 -11.29
C TRP A 411 24.50 2.76 -11.37
N ILE A 412 25.32 3.56 -10.71
CA ILE A 412 26.78 3.40 -10.71
C ILE A 412 27.29 3.72 -9.31
N ASN A 413 28.16 2.88 -8.79
CA ASN A 413 29.06 3.20 -7.69
C ASN A 413 30.37 2.45 -7.93
N SER A 414 31.26 3.01 -8.74
CA SER A 414 32.53 2.39 -9.11
C SER A 414 33.69 3.15 -8.51
N LYS A 415 34.55 2.45 -7.77
CA LYS A 415 35.70 3.04 -7.11
C LYS A 415 36.99 2.28 -7.45
N THR A 416 37.95 3.00 -8.00
CA THR A 416 39.32 2.56 -8.28
C THR A 416 40.31 3.48 -7.55
N ASP A 417 41.59 3.17 -7.61
CA ASP A 417 42.64 3.98 -6.96
C ASP A 417 42.66 5.44 -7.47
N SER A 418 42.32 5.65 -8.75
CA SER A 418 42.36 6.96 -9.39
C SER A 418 40.99 7.58 -9.67
N MET A 419 39.90 6.82 -9.58
CA MET A 419 38.59 7.26 -10.03
C MET A 419 37.47 6.81 -9.08
N HIS A 420 36.51 7.69 -8.82
CA HIS A 420 35.26 7.37 -8.13
C HIS A 420 34.09 7.97 -8.91
N GLU A 421 33.21 7.10 -9.39
CA GLU A 421 31.99 7.46 -10.09
C GLU A 421 30.79 6.96 -9.30
N LEU A 422 29.85 7.85 -9.01
CA LEU A 422 28.63 7.55 -8.28
C LEU A 422 27.45 8.25 -8.97
N LYS A 423 26.46 7.47 -9.39
CA LYS A 423 25.25 7.96 -10.05
C LYS A 423 24.01 7.34 -9.44
N TYR A 424 23.11 8.18 -8.92
CA TYR A 424 21.90 7.76 -8.21
C TYR A 424 20.76 8.76 -8.41
N GLN A 425 19.52 8.31 -8.20
CA GLN A 425 18.33 9.14 -8.25
C GLN A 425 18.15 9.84 -6.91
N LEU A 426 17.84 11.12 -6.91
CA LEU A 426 17.56 11.89 -5.72
C LEU A 426 16.16 12.48 -5.80
N ILE A 427 15.31 12.14 -4.83
CA ILE A 427 14.04 12.81 -4.58
C ILE A 427 14.19 13.58 -3.27
N LYS A 428 13.88 14.88 -3.29
CA LYS A 428 13.92 15.74 -2.11
C LYS A 428 12.77 16.72 -2.16
N ALA A 429 11.98 16.80 -1.11
CA ALA A 429 10.82 17.69 -1.08
C ALA A 429 10.66 18.41 0.26
N VAL A 430 10.09 19.61 0.19
CA VAL A 430 9.45 20.27 1.32
C VAL A 430 7.99 20.42 0.96
N THR A 431 7.09 19.85 1.76
CA THR A 431 5.64 19.90 1.53
C THR A 431 4.93 20.52 2.73
N VAL A 432 3.95 21.39 2.47
CA VAL A 432 3.10 22.02 3.49
C VAL A 432 1.65 21.71 3.12
N PRO A 433 1.07 20.63 3.67
CA PRO A 433 -0.36 20.37 3.56
C PRO A 433 -1.15 21.16 4.62
N THR A 434 -2.31 21.66 4.23
CA THR A 434 -3.19 22.41 5.12
C THR A 434 -4.64 22.15 4.73
N ALA A 435 -5.50 21.90 5.72
CA ALA A 435 -6.93 21.75 5.55
C ALA A 435 -7.69 22.58 6.59
N PHE A 436 -8.81 23.14 6.15
CA PHE A 436 -9.70 23.95 6.96
C PHE A 436 -11.15 23.58 6.66
N ASP A 437 -11.92 23.26 7.69
CA ASP A 437 -13.33 22.95 7.55
C ASP A 437 -14.16 23.84 8.48
N VAL A 438 -15.18 24.47 7.93
CA VAL A 438 -16.14 25.27 8.68
C VAL A 438 -17.51 24.60 8.60
N SER A 439 -18.06 24.22 9.75
CA SER A 439 -19.42 23.70 9.89
C SER A 439 -20.35 24.75 10.49
N LEU A 440 -21.48 25.00 9.83
CA LEU A 440 -22.48 25.99 10.25
C LEU A 440 -23.69 25.29 10.88
N SER A 441 -24.30 25.90 11.89
CA SER A 441 -25.41 25.33 12.67
C SER A 441 -26.66 25.00 11.85
N ASN A 442 -26.81 25.62 10.68
CA ASN A 442 -27.91 25.32 9.76
C ASN A 442 -27.65 24.06 8.91
N GLY A 443 -26.49 23.39 9.03
CA GLY A 443 -26.10 22.19 8.29
C GLY A 443 -25.30 22.47 7.01
N TRP A 444 -24.88 23.71 6.78
CA TRP A 444 -23.93 24.03 5.70
C TRP A 444 -22.50 23.79 6.16
N SER A 445 -21.63 23.38 5.25
CA SER A 445 -20.19 23.25 5.48
C SER A 445 -19.40 23.86 4.33
N MET A 446 -18.18 24.34 4.64
CA MET A 446 -17.19 24.77 3.66
C MET A 446 -15.88 24.07 3.99
N GLU A 447 -15.18 23.61 2.96
CA GLU A 447 -13.89 22.93 3.06
C GLU A 447 -12.89 23.69 2.20
N MET A 448 -11.65 23.83 2.69
CA MET A 448 -10.54 24.34 1.91
C MET A 448 -9.29 23.51 2.21
N LYS A 449 -8.75 22.88 1.18
CA LYS A 449 -7.48 22.14 1.22
C LYS A 449 -6.44 22.86 0.38
N LEU A 450 -5.29 23.13 0.96
CA LEU A 450 -4.15 23.77 0.33
C LEU A 450 -2.92 22.88 0.55
N GLU A 451 -2.32 22.40 -0.53
CA GLU A 451 -1.02 21.73 -0.44
C GLU A 451 -0.02 22.49 -1.31
N TYR A 452 1.18 22.72 -0.79
CA TYR A 452 2.29 23.29 -1.53
C TYR A 452 3.52 22.41 -1.37
N GLN A 453 4.24 22.17 -2.45
CA GLN A 453 5.46 21.38 -2.45
C GLN A 453 6.55 22.03 -3.30
N GLN A 454 7.77 22.06 -2.76
CA GLN A 454 8.98 22.29 -3.53
C GLN A 454 9.73 20.97 -3.69
N LEU A 455 9.70 20.40 -4.89
CA LEU A 455 10.28 19.12 -5.23
C LEU A 455 11.58 19.29 -6.02
N THR A 456 12.57 18.47 -5.69
CA THR A 456 13.80 18.24 -6.45
C THR A 456 13.83 16.76 -6.79
N ASN A 457 13.77 16.44 -8.09
CA ASN A 457 13.84 15.08 -8.61
C ASN A 457 14.83 15.04 -9.78
N GLY A 458 15.74 14.07 -9.77
CA GLY A 458 16.71 13.91 -10.85
C GLY A 458 17.87 13.00 -10.50
N ASN A 459 18.88 12.99 -11.38
CA ASN A 459 20.05 12.13 -11.30
C ASN A 459 21.24 12.89 -10.73
N TRP A 460 21.67 12.53 -9.53
CA TRP A 460 22.93 13.03 -9.00
C TRP A 460 24.09 12.31 -9.67
N VAL A 461 25.08 13.06 -10.15
CA VAL A 461 26.31 12.52 -10.74
C VAL A 461 27.49 13.09 -9.97
N TYR A 462 28.26 12.17 -9.38
CA TYR A 462 29.53 12.46 -8.74
C TYR A 462 30.64 11.74 -9.50
N PHE A 463 31.65 12.50 -9.92
CA PHE A 463 32.83 11.98 -10.59
C PHE A 463 34.09 12.64 -10.04
N LYS A 464 34.99 11.82 -9.51
CA LYS A 464 36.30 12.23 -8.99
C LYS A 464 37.40 11.49 -9.72
N GLN A 465 38.40 12.21 -10.21
CA GLN A 465 39.56 11.68 -10.92
C GLN A 465 40.86 12.25 -10.33
N ASN A 466 41.83 11.39 -10.02
CA ASN A 466 43.15 11.76 -9.49
C ASN A 466 43.10 12.72 -8.29
N SER A 467 42.14 12.52 -7.39
CA SER A 467 41.85 13.38 -6.23
C SER A 467 41.10 14.70 -6.51
N GLU A 468 40.83 15.03 -7.76
CA GLU A 468 40.04 16.20 -8.16
C GLU A 468 38.58 15.81 -8.44
N VAL A 469 37.63 16.61 -7.92
CA VAL A 469 36.20 16.43 -8.21
C VAL A 469 35.91 17.14 -9.53
N VAL A 470 35.57 16.35 -10.54
CA VAL A 470 35.30 16.82 -11.91
C VAL A 470 33.80 17.10 -12.09
N ALA A 471 32.94 16.32 -11.44
CA ALA A 471 31.50 16.55 -11.42
C ALA A 471 30.93 16.24 -10.02
N ASP A 472 30.05 17.11 -9.54
CA ASP A 472 29.25 16.91 -8.33
C ASP A 472 27.98 17.77 -8.46
N SER A 473 27.06 17.30 -9.28
CA SER A 473 25.87 18.07 -9.66
C SER A 473 24.66 17.17 -9.88
N LEU A 474 23.49 17.77 -9.67
CA LEU A 474 22.20 17.17 -10.01
C LEU A 474 21.88 17.48 -11.48
N TYR A 475 21.48 16.46 -12.23
CA TYR A 475 20.91 16.60 -13.57
C TYR A 475 19.42 16.25 -13.50
N SER A 476 18.54 17.22 -13.74
CA SER A 476 17.10 16.98 -13.82
C SER A 476 16.75 16.27 -15.13
N SER A 477 16.83 14.94 -15.16
CA SER A 477 16.38 14.14 -16.31
C SER A 477 14.87 13.99 -16.39
N GLU A 478 14.16 14.44 -15.36
CA GLU A 478 12.70 14.24 -15.21
C GLU A 478 11.89 15.47 -15.61
N PHE A 479 12.52 16.63 -15.80
CA PHE A 479 11.84 17.90 -16.04
C PHE A 479 12.23 18.49 -17.40
N GLU A 480 11.24 18.83 -18.23
CA GLU A 480 11.47 19.31 -19.62
C GLU A 480 12.24 20.65 -19.68
N ASP A 481 12.19 21.47 -18.63
CA ASP A 481 12.80 22.81 -18.59
C ASP A 481 14.26 22.85 -18.04
N ASP A 482 14.94 21.71 -17.84
CA ASP A 482 16.26 21.62 -17.18
C ASP A 482 16.31 22.31 -15.78
N LYS A 483 15.16 22.45 -15.11
CA LYS A 483 15.07 23.08 -13.79
C LYS A 483 15.34 22.05 -12.69
N GLU A 484 16.22 22.39 -11.76
CA GLU A 484 16.50 21.54 -10.58
C GLU A 484 15.32 21.44 -9.59
N LYS A 485 14.33 22.35 -9.68
CA LYS A 485 13.20 22.43 -8.77
C LYS A 485 11.88 22.58 -9.51
N GLN A 486 10.91 21.82 -9.05
CA GLN A 486 9.49 21.91 -9.42
C GLN A 486 8.71 22.42 -8.21
N TYR A 487 7.74 23.29 -8.46
CA TYR A 487 6.82 23.82 -7.46
C TYR A 487 5.43 23.32 -7.80
N ASN A 488 4.85 22.54 -6.88
CA ASN A 488 3.56 21.90 -7.04
C ASN A 488 2.59 22.51 -6.04
N SER A 489 1.34 22.69 -6.44
CA SER A 489 0.29 23.17 -5.54
C SER A 489 -1.05 22.54 -5.85
N ILE A 490 -1.76 22.13 -4.81
CA ILE A 490 -3.14 21.65 -4.91
C ILE A 490 -4.03 22.58 -4.09
N VAL A 491 -5.11 23.05 -4.72
CA VAL A 491 -6.14 23.85 -4.08
C VAL A 491 -7.48 23.14 -4.28
N SER A 492 -8.10 22.71 -3.19
CA SER A 492 -9.48 22.21 -3.18
C SER A 492 -10.37 23.16 -2.39
N ILE A 493 -11.48 23.59 -2.98
CA ILE A 493 -12.48 24.42 -2.32
C ILE A 493 -13.83 23.72 -2.44
N GLY A 494 -14.40 23.37 -1.29
CA GLY A 494 -15.66 22.64 -1.16
C GLY A 494 -16.75 23.45 -0.48
N ILE A 495 -17.99 23.25 -0.91
CA ILE A 495 -19.19 23.70 -0.20
C ILE A 495 -20.19 22.55 -0.14
N GLY A 496 -20.82 22.36 1.01
CA GLY A 496 -21.76 21.28 1.21
C GLY A 496 -22.94 21.63 2.09
N LYS A 497 -23.96 20.81 1.98
CA LYS A 497 -25.13 20.78 2.85
C LYS A 497 -25.23 19.38 3.43
N SER A 498 -24.84 19.20 4.69
CA SER A 498 -24.89 17.89 5.33
C SER A 498 -26.33 17.49 5.67
N PRO A 499 -26.73 16.22 5.48
CA PRO A 499 -26.02 15.13 4.83
C PRO A 499 -26.45 14.98 3.35
N THR A 500 -26.92 16.03 2.67
CA THR A 500 -27.56 15.90 1.36
C THR A 500 -26.58 15.94 0.19
N TRP A 501 -25.65 16.90 0.15
CA TRP A 501 -24.70 17.04 -0.96
C TRP A 501 -23.44 17.84 -0.60
N ALA A 502 -22.38 17.67 -1.38
CA ALA A 502 -21.16 18.47 -1.36
C ALA A 502 -20.62 18.66 -2.78
N LEU A 503 -20.10 19.84 -3.09
CA LEU A 503 -19.48 20.19 -4.36
C LEU A 503 -18.09 20.76 -4.09
N SER A 504 -17.07 20.22 -4.75
CA SER A 504 -15.68 20.62 -4.59
C SER A 504 -15.03 20.92 -5.94
N LEU A 505 -14.33 22.04 -6.03
CA LEU A 505 -13.45 22.39 -7.15
C LEU A 505 -12.01 22.10 -6.73
N ILE A 506 -11.30 21.30 -7.52
CA ILE A 506 -9.91 20.91 -7.29
C ILE A 506 -9.06 21.44 -8.43
N ILE A 507 -7.97 22.11 -8.08
CA ILE A 507 -6.97 22.65 -9.01
C ILE A 507 -5.62 22.10 -8.59
N ASP A 508 -4.99 21.33 -9.47
CA ASP A 508 -3.64 20.80 -9.31
C ASP A 508 -2.71 21.46 -10.32
N ALA A 509 -1.71 22.21 -9.83
CA ALA A 509 -0.81 23.01 -10.64
C ALA A 509 0.65 22.62 -10.41
N VAL A 510 1.43 22.59 -11.49
CA VAL A 510 2.88 22.35 -11.46
C VAL A 510 3.64 23.44 -12.19
N SER A 511 4.86 23.73 -11.77
CA SER A 511 5.68 24.74 -12.43
C SER A 511 6.50 24.23 -13.61
N VAL A 512 6.65 22.90 -13.76
CA VAL A 512 7.44 22.24 -14.81
C VAL A 512 6.76 20.94 -15.24
N ASP A 513 6.79 20.67 -16.53
CA ASP A 513 6.29 19.42 -17.11
C ASP A 513 7.28 18.28 -16.87
N GLU A 514 6.74 17.08 -16.62
CA GLU A 514 7.54 15.86 -16.44
C GLU A 514 7.76 15.16 -17.78
N ILE A 515 9.01 14.78 -18.05
CA ILE A 515 9.40 14.08 -19.28
C ILE A 515 8.70 12.72 -19.32
N GLY A 516 7.78 12.54 -20.28
CA GLY A 516 7.01 11.30 -20.45
C GLY A 516 5.50 11.44 -20.24
N ASN A 517 5.02 12.57 -19.72
CA ASN A 517 3.60 12.95 -19.74
C ASN A 517 3.20 13.60 -21.08
N LEU A 518 3.74 13.10 -22.19
CA LEU A 518 3.49 13.60 -23.54
C LEU A 518 2.15 13.07 -24.08
N GLY A 519 1.07 13.42 -23.40
CA GLY A 519 -0.21 13.67 -24.05
C GLY A 519 -0.42 15.18 -23.99
N GLU A 520 -0.58 15.85 -25.13
CA GLU A 520 -1.15 17.20 -25.11
C GLU A 520 -2.55 17.06 -24.49
N SER A 521 -2.69 17.46 -23.22
CA SER A 521 -4.00 17.51 -22.57
C SER A 521 -4.82 18.58 -23.29
N GLU A 522 -5.86 18.14 -24.01
CA GLU A 522 -6.74 19.07 -24.69
C GLU A 522 -7.51 19.89 -23.66
N THR A 523 -7.49 21.23 -23.81
CA THR A 523 -8.15 22.10 -22.84
C THR A 523 -9.65 21.82 -22.81
N ASN A 524 -10.13 21.29 -21.70
CA ASN A 524 -11.51 20.89 -21.52
C ASN A 524 -12.45 22.10 -21.30
N PRO A 525 -13.78 21.97 -21.52
CA PRO A 525 -14.75 23.02 -21.25
C PRO A 525 -14.66 23.70 -19.87
N LEU A 526 -14.33 22.95 -18.81
CA LEU A 526 -14.18 23.48 -17.45
C LEU A 526 -12.93 24.37 -17.35
N GLU A 527 -11.81 23.93 -17.90
CA GLU A 527 -10.57 24.70 -17.98
C GLU A 527 -10.73 25.94 -18.85
N ARG A 528 -11.43 25.85 -19.99
CA ARG A 528 -11.75 27.03 -20.82
C ARG A 528 -12.58 28.06 -20.06
N LEU A 529 -13.54 27.61 -19.25
CA LEU A 529 -14.32 28.49 -18.38
C LEU A 529 -13.42 29.17 -17.34
N MET A 530 -12.57 28.39 -16.70
CA MET A 530 -11.61 28.85 -15.68
C MET A 530 -10.51 29.74 -16.24
N GLY A 531 -10.16 29.61 -17.53
CA GLY A 531 -9.23 30.46 -18.26
C GLY A 531 -9.63 31.95 -18.29
N ASN A 532 -10.91 32.26 -18.03
CA ASN A 532 -11.37 33.65 -17.87
C ASN A 532 -11.06 34.24 -16.49
N VAL A 533 -10.70 33.40 -15.52
CA VAL A 533 -10.49 33.75 -14.11
C VAL A 533 -9.03 33.61 -13.71
N MET A 534 -8.35 32.60 -14.23
CA MET A 534 -6.93 32.32 -13.95
C MET A 534 -6.23 31.76 -15.18
N ASP A 535 -4.90 31.89 -15.20
CA ASP A 535 -4.06 31.14 -16.13
C ASP A 535 -4.21 29.64 -15.87
N ILE A 536 -4.37 28.85 -16.93
CA ILE A 536 -4.61 27.41 -16.87
C ILE A 536 -3.40 26.59 -17.34
N ASP A 537 -2.34 27.27 -17.78
CA ASP A 537 -1.10 26.61 -18.17
C ASP A 537 -0.56 25.72 -17.03
N ARG A 538 -0.29 24.45 -17.35
CA ARG A 538 0.19 23.41 -16.41
C ARG A 538 -0.74 23.14 -15.21
N LYS A 539 -2.05 23.35 -15.37
CA LYS A 539 -3.05 23.09 -14.32
C LYS A 539 -4.07 22.05 -14.78
N CYS A 540 -4.30 21.05 -13.94
CA CYS A 540 -5.40 20.11 -14.06
C CYS A 540 -6.55 20.60 -13.18
N ILE A 541 -7.75 20.73 -13.74
CA ILE A 541 -8.92 21.21 -13.01
C ILE A 541 -10.02 20.14 -13.04
N SER A 542 -10.56 19.81 -11.87
CA SER A 542 -11.70 18.89 -11.75
C SER A 542 -12.77 19.42 -10.79
N LEU A 543 -14.02 19.06 -11.08
CA LEU A 543 -15.18 19.37 -10.27
C LEU A 543 -15.82 18.07 -9.77
N GLU A 544 -16.01 17.96 -8.46
CA GLU A 544 -16.55 16.77 -7.81
C GLU A 544 -17.86 17.08 -7.08
N LEU A 545 -18.92 16.35 -7.40
CA LEU A 545 -20.22 16.41 -6.73
C LEU A 545 -20.49 15.09 -6.01
N ALA A 546 -20.66 15.14 -4.68
CA ALA A 546 -21.20 14.06 -3.90
C ALA A 546 -22.67 14.36 -3.54
N TYR A 547 -23.57 13.41 -3.81
CA TYR A 547 -25.01 13.55 -3.56
C TYR A 547 -25.56 12.28 -2.90
N ASN A 548 -26.14 12.43 -1.71
CA ASN A 548 -26.83 11.34 -1.02
C ASN A 548 -28.29 11.30 -1.50
N ILE A 549 -28.57 10.40 -2.46
CA ILE A 549 -29.92 10.16 -3.01
C ILE A 549 -30.85 9.70 -1.88
N THR A 550 -30.33 8.84 -1.02
CA THR A 550 -30.96 8.40 0.23
C THR A 550 -29.85 8.22 1.28
N PRO A 551 -30.18 7.98 2.57
CA PRO A 551 -29.17 7.66 3.58
C PRO A 551 -28.31 6.42 3.27
N THR A 552 -28.77 5.56 2.35
CA THR A 552 -28.10 4.31 1.97
C THR A 552 -27.58 4.31 0.53
N HIS A 553 -27.79 5.38 -0.23
CA HIS A 553 -27.37 5.50 -1.64
C HIS A 553 -26.64 6.83 -1.85
N ARG A 554 -25.34 6.75 -2.17
CA ARG A 554 -24.49 7.91 -2.42
C ARG A 554 -23.93 7.86 -3.84
N LEU A 555 -24.22 8.90 -4.61
CA LEU A 555 -23.68 9.15 -5.94
C LEU A 555 -22.52 10.16 -5.84
N SER A 556 -21.40 9.86 -6.47
CA SER A 556 -20.29 10.78 -6.69
C SER A 556 -20.08 10.95 -8.19
N LEU A 557 -19.97 12.19 -8.64
CA LEU A 557 -19.67 12.56 -10.02
C LEU A 557 -18.42 13.41 -10.03
N MET A 558 -17.46 13.10 -10.88
CA MET A 558 -16.31 13.96 -11.17
C MET A 558 -16.33 14.31 -12.65
N TYR A 559 -16.00 15.56 -12.99
CA TYR A 559 -15.71 15.98 -14.36
C TYR A 559 -14.45 16.84 -14.42
N GLY A 560 -13.60 16.59 -15.40
CA GLY A 560 -12.37 17.36 -15.69
C GLY A 560 -11.13 16.48 -15.70
N THR A 561 -9.98 17.10 -15.42
CA THR A 561 -8.66 16.49 -15.51
C THR A 561 -8.07 16.26 -14.12
N GLN A 562 -7.52 15.06 -13.88
CA GLN A 562 -6.80 14.67 -12.68
C GLN A 562 -5.43 14.12 -13.05
N ARG A 563 -4.38 14.62 -12.39
CA ARG A 563 -3.02 14.13 -12.56
C ARG A 563 -2.90 12.70 -12.02
N GLY A 564 -2.18 11.86 -12.77
CA GLY A 564 -1.78 10.53 -12.30
C GLY A 564 -0.68 10.63 -11.24
N GLY A 565 -0.30 9.49 -10.66
CA GLY A 565 0.77 9.49 -9.65
C GLY A 565 0.88 8.20 -8.88
N LEU A 566 1.84 8.17 -7.96
CA LEU A 566 2.07 7.03 -7.08
C LEU A 566 1.02 6.99 -5.96
N VAL A 567 0.37 5.85 -5.79
CA VAL A 567 -0.55 5.57 -4.68
C VAL A 567 -0.02 4.36 -3.92
N CYS A 568 0.20 4.50 -2.62
CA CYS A 568 0.73 3.46 -1.76
C CYS A 568 -0.30 2.99 -0.74
N SER A 569 -0.29 1.69 -0.43
CA SER A 569 -1.01 1.12 0.70
C SER A 569 -0.20 -0.03 1.30
N ASN A 570 0.05 0.03 2.61
CA ASN A 570 0.89 -0.92 3.34
C ASN A 570 2.30 -1.07 2.72
N GLY A 571 2.89 0.03 2.25
CA GLY A 571 4.22 0.04 1.62
C GLY A 571 4.30 -0.54 0.21
N ILE A 572 3.20 -1.01 -0.36
CA ILE A 572 3.12 -1.39 -1.77
C ILE A 572 2.55 -0.21 -2.54
N CYS A 573 3.27 0.21 -3.57
CA CYS A 573 2.90 1.37 -4.36
C CYS A 573 2.56 0.99 -5.79
N ARG A 574 1.55 1.67 -6.35
CA ARG A 574 1.11 1.53 -7.74
C ARG A 574 0.99 2.90 -8.38
N ILE A 575 1.42 3.02 -9.63
CA ILE A 575 1.24 4.24 -10.40
C ILE A 575 -0.16 4.21 -11.03
N ILE A 576 -0.97 5.21 -10.72
CA ILE A 576 -2.29 5.41 -11.31
C ILE A 576 -2.15 6.30 -12.55
N PRO A 577 -2.68 5.90 -13.72
CA PRO A 577 -2.66 6.72 -14.92
C PRO A 577 -3.38 8.07 -14.74
N PRO A 578 -2.97 9.13 -15.45
CA PRO A 578 -3.71 10.38 -15.47
C PRO A 578 -5.10 10.20 -16.08
N PHE A 579 -6.04 11.05 -15.68
CA PHE A 579 -7.41 11.08 -16.18
C PHE A 579 -7.64 12.44 -16.83
N ASP A 580 -7.86 12.48 -18.13
CA ASP A 580 -7.86 13.69 -18.96
C ASP A 580 -9.22 13.93 -19.64
N ASP A 581 -9.72 15.17 -19.57
CA ASP A 581 -11.08 15.61 -19.99
C ASP A 581 -12.13 14.49 -19.90
N GLY A 582 -12.41 14.05 -18.68
CA GLY A 582 -13.25 12.89 -18.49
C GLY A 582 -14.31 13.07 -17.43
N PHE A 583 -15.18 12.07 -17.30
CA PHE A 583 -16.11 11.97 -16.19
C PHE A 583 -15.96 10.66 -15.44
N LYS A 584 -16.07 10.72 -14.11
CA LYS A 584 -16.17 9.54 -13.23
C LYS A 584 -17.53 9.53 -12.56
N VAL A 585 -18.13 8.35 -12.47
CA VAL A 585 -19.37 8.09 -11.75
C VAL A 585 -19.09 6.99 -10.74
N ASN A 586 -19.39 7.24 -9.48
CA ASN A 586 -19.33 6.23 -8.43
C ASN A 586 -20.67 6.20 -7.68
N LEU A 587 -21.38 5.08 -7.74
CA LEU A 587 -22.60 4.85 -6.97
C LEU A 587 -22.32 3.79 -5.91
N THR A 588 -22.44 4.19 -4.65
CA THR A 588 -22.33 3.29 -3.51
C THR A 588 -23.70 3.10 -2.87
N SER A 589 -24.05 1.85 -2.58
CA SER A 589 -25.31 1.46 -1.95
C SER A 589 -25.05 0.52 -0.80
N ILE A 590 -25.80 0.68 0.30
CA ILE A 590 -25.78 -0.20 1.47
C ILE A 590 -27.20 -0.74 1.66
N PHE A 591 -27.38 -2.03 1.93
CA PHE A 591 -28.70 -2.64 2.05
C PHE A 591 -28.80 -3.80 3.03
#